data_AF-A0A6G2RV61-F1
#
_entry.id   AF-A0A6G2RV61-F1
#
_cell.length_a   1.000
_cell.length_b   1.000
_cell.length_c   1.000
_cell.angle_alpha   90.00
_cell.angle_beta   90.00
_cell.angle_gamma   90.00
#
_symmetry.space_group_name_H-M   'P 1'
#
loop_
_entity.id
_entity.type
_entity.pdbx_description
1 polymer ?
#
loop_
_entity_poly.entity_id
_entity_poly.type
_entity_poly.pdbx_seq_one_letter_code
_entity_poly.pdbx_strand_id
1 'polypeptide(L)'
;MRKIALTAAGLSLAVGSLGVVFAPSAVAATPCPSGAFCIREADGSILGKNIFYSYGAHNLSNVIGDRVLVNSQTGGAGFQLCFGYNGVNCSEVDRATGEFAPYDMTPINSVVLVP
;
A
#
# COMPACT_ATOMS: atom_id res chain seq x y z
N MET A 1 33.25 -27.88 61.36
CA MET A 1 32.17 -28.82 60.96
C MET A 1 32.10 -28.85 59.44
N ARG A 2 32.18 -30.07 58.87
CA ARG A 2 31.76 -30.52 57.53
C ARG A 2 32.12 -29.69 56.28
N LYS A 3 33.14 -30.18 55.56
CA LYS A 3 33.23 -30.14 54.08
C LYS A 3 32.06 -30.95 53.49
N ILE A 4 31.56 -30.59 52.29
CA ILE A 4 31.26 -31.50 51.16
C ILE A 4 30.52 -30.74 50.02
N ALA A 5 31.15 -30.84 48.84
CA ALA A 5 30.65 -30.93 47.45
C ALA A 5 29.38 -30.20 46.98
N LEU A 6 29.55 -29.41 45.91
CA LEU A 6 28.54 -29.10 44.89
C LEU A 6 29.23 -29.19 43.51
N THR A 7 29.19 -30.37 42.89
CA THR A 7 28.39 -30.71 41.69
C THR A 7 28.76 -29.93 40.43
N ALA A 8 29.48 -30.59 39.52
CA ALA A 8 29.74 -30.14 38.16
C ALA A 8 28.43 -30.16 37.34
N ALA A 9 27.98 -29.01 36.87
CA ALA A 9 26.87 -28.90 35.91
C ALA A 9 27.42 -28.99 34.48
N GLY A 10 27.02 -30.03 33.75
CA GLY A 10 27.40 -30.24 32.35
C GLY A 10 26.79 -29.20 31.41
N LEU A 11 27.62 -28.60 30.55
CA LEU A 11 27.18 -27.76 29.45
C LEU A 11 26.46 -28.65 28.42
N SER A 12 25.13 -28.52 28.34
CA SER A 12 24.34 -29.08 27.26
C SER A 12 24.39 -28.11 26.09
N LEU A 13 25.11 -28.46 25.01
CA LEU A 13 25.11 -27.72 23.75
C LEU A 13 23.74 -27.88 23.09
N ALA A 14 22.87 -26.90 23.25
CA ALA A 14 21.63 -26.81 22.48
C ALA A 14 21.98 -26.48 21.02
N VAL A 15 21.90 -27.49 20.15
CA VAL A 15 21.97 -27.30 18.69
C VAL A 15 20.67 -26.65 18.26
N GLY A 16 20.65 -25.32 18.23
CA GLY A 16 19.54 -24.55 17.66
C GLY A 16 19.53 -24.71 16.15
N SER A 17 18.46 -25.30 15.61
CA SER A 17 18.18 -25.32 14.18
C SER A 17 18.02 -23.88 13.67
N LEU A 18 19.01 -23.41 12.90
CA LEU A 18 18.93 -22.16 12.15
C LEU A 18 17.89 -22.32 11.04
N GLY A 19 16.63 -22.03 11.36
CA GLY A 19 15.61 -21.80 10.35
C GLY A 19 15.95 -20.52 9.60
N VAL A 20 16.49 -20.65 8.38
CA VAL A 20 16.62 -19.53 7.45
C VAL A 20 15.24 -19.07 7.02
N VAL A 21 14.74 -18.02 7.66
CA VAL A 21 13.55 -17.30 7.18
C VAL A 21 13.99 -16.51 5.95
N PHE A 22 13.60 -16.98 4.76
CA PHE A 22 13.71 -16.19 3.55
C PHE A 22 12.72 -15.04 3.66
N ALA A 23 13.22 -13.83 3.92
CA ALA A 23 12.42 -12.62 3.76
C ALA A 23 11.99 -12.54 2.28
N PRO A 24 10.72 -12.24 1.98
CA PRO A 24 10.32 -12.00 0.60
C PRO A 24 11.17 -10.87 0.03
N SER A 25 11.77 -11.11 -1.14
CA SER A 25 12.48 -10.08 -1.90
C SER A 25 11.51 -8.96 -2.27
N ALA A 26 11.80 -7.74 -1.83
CA ALA A 26 11.01 -6.56 -2.18
C ALA A 26 11.08 -6.32 -3.69
N VAL A 27 9.96 -6.50 -4.39
CA VAL A 27 9.84 -6.15 -5.81
C VAL A 27 9.62 -4.64 -5.90
N ALA A 28 10.36 -3.96 -6.77
CA ALA A 28 10.17 -2.51 -6.96
C ALA A 28 8.78 -2.22 -7.53
N ALA A 29 8.04 -1.33 -6.87
CA ALA A 29 6.70 -0.96 -7.30
C ALA A 29 6.74 -0.17 -8.63
N THR A 30 5.73 -0.37 -9.49
CA THR A 30 5.66 0.34 -10.78
C THR A 30 5.50 1.85 -10.57
N PRO A 31 6.31 2.74 -11.17
CA PRO A 31 6.14 4.17 -10.95
C PRO A 31 4.81 4.68 -11.54
N CYS A 32 4.11 5.55 -10.80
CA CYS A 32 2.97 6.30 -11.35
C CYS A 32 3.52 7.43 -12.25
N PRO A 33 3.05 7.56 -13.50
CA PRO A 33 3.53 8.61 -14.40
C PRO A 33 3.27 10.02 -13.84
N SER A 34 4.22 10.94 -14.12
CA SER A 34 4.04 12.34 -13.74
C SER A 34 2.81 12.95 -14.42
N GLY A 35 2.02 13.72 -13.66
CA GLY A 35 0.76 14.29 -14.11
C GLY A 35 -0.45 13.37 -13.93
N ALA A 36 -0.28 12.17 -13.37
CA ALA A 36 -1.37 11.21 -13.17
C ALA A 36 -1.72 10.98 -11.69
N PHE A 37 -2.96 10.57 -11.47
CA PHE A 37 -3.36 9.81 -10.28
C PHE A 37 -3.39 8.33 -10.64
N CYS A 38 -2.83 7.47 -9.78
CA CYS A 38 -2.80 6.03 -10.00
C CYS A 38 -3.33 5.25 -8.80
N ILE A 39 -3.92 4.08 -9.08
CA ILE A 39 -4.28 3.08 -8.06
C ILE A 39 -3.41 1.84 -8.29
N ARG A 40 -2.56 1.55 -7.31
CA ARG A 40 -1.59 0.44 -7.32
C ARG A 40 -2.22 -0.81 -6.71
N GLU A 41 -2.07 -1.92 -7.41
CA GLU A 41 -2.49 -3.25 -6.97
C GLU A 41 -1.66 -3.72 -5.77
N ALA A 42 -2.17 -4.69 -5.02
CA ALA A 42 -1.49 -5.22 -3.83
C ALA A 42 -0.13 -5.87 -4.14
N ASP A 43 0.10 -6.31 -5.39
CA ASP A 43 1.37 -6.85 -5.86
C ASP A 43 2.40 -5.78 -6.25
N GLY A 44 2.05 -4.50 -6.10
CA GLY A 44 2.90 -3.36 -6.42
C GLY A 44 2.80 -2.88 -7.87
N SER A 45 2.06 -3.59 -8.73
CA SER A 45 1.85 -3.20 -10.12
C SER A 45 0.82 -2.07 -10.28
N ILE A 46 0.86 -1.35 -11.40
CA ILE A 46 -0.18 -0.39 -11.79
C ILE A 46 -0.76 -0.84 -13.14
N LEU A 47 -2.03 -1.19 -13.14
CA LEU A 47 -2.76 -1.53 -14.36
C LEU A 47 -3.08 -0.25 -15.15
N GLY A 48 -2.99 -0.29 -16.48
CA GLY A 48 -3.28 0.87 -17.32
C GLY A 48 -4.67 1.48 -17.12
N LYS A 49 -5.67 0.67 -16.73
CA LYS A 49 -7.03 1.12 -16.39
C LYS A 49 -7.11 1.96 -15.11
N ASN A 50 -6.07 1.91 -14.27
CA ASN A 50 -5.98 2.60 -12.99
C ASN A 50 -5.00 3.79 -13.07
N ILE A 51 -4.81 4.37 -14.25
CA ILE A 51 -3.99 5.57 -14.47
C ILE A 51 -4.91 6.65 -15.04
N PHE A 52 -5.07 7.75 -14.31
CA PHE A 52 -6.01 8.81 -14.61
C PHE A 52 -5.27 10.14 -14.80
N TYR A 53 -5.52 10.82 -15.91
CA TYR A 53 -4.87 12.10 -16.26
C TYR A 53 -5.84 13.27 -16.36
N SER A 54 -7.09 13.00 -16.74
CA SER A 54 -8.07 14.05 -17.02
C SER A 54 -8.85 14.39 -15.75
N TYR A 55 -9.08 15.69 -15.53
CA TYR A 55 -10.00 16.13 -14.48
C TYR A 55 -11.43 15.62 -14.73
N GLY A 56 -12.19 15.50 -13.65
CA GLY A 56 -13.54 14.94 -13.65
C GLY A 56 -13.59 13.51 -13.10
N ALA A 57 -14.78 12.91 -13.18
CA ALA A 57 -15.08 11.61 -12.59
C ALA A 57 -14.65 10.44 -13.47
N HIS A 58 -14.06 9.42 -12.85
CA HIS A 58 -13.67 8.15 -13.46
C HIS A 58 -14.28 7.00 -12.67
N ASN A 59 -15.15 6.23 -13.32
CA ASN A 59 -15.76 5.06 -12.69
C ASN A 59 -14.74 3.92 -12.56
N LEU A 60 -14.70 3.31 -11.39
CA LEU A 60 -13.85 2.16 -11.12
C LEU A 60 -14.58 0.87 -11.45
N SER A 61 -13.82 -0.14 -11.85
CA SER A 61 -14.33 -1.50 -12.07
C SER A 61 -13.32 -2.52 -11.56
N ASN A 62 -13.76 -3.37 -10.64
CA ASN A 62 -12.94 -4.41 -10.02
C ASN A 62 -11.68 -3.88 -9.33
N VAL A 63 -11.79 -2.72 -8.65
CA VAL A 63 -10.76 -2.20 -7.75
C VAL A 63 -11.26 -2.45 -6.33
N ILE A 64 -10.80 -3.53 -5.71
CA ILE A 64 -11.32 -4.02 -4.42
C ILE A 64 -10.20 -4.31 -3.43
N GLY A 65 -10.52 -4.21 -2.14
CA GLY A 65 -9.60 -4.38 -1.03
C GLY A 65 -8.60 -3.23 -0.91
N ASP A 66 -7.56 -3.45 -0.11
CA ASP A 66 -6.53 -2.44 0.15
C ASP A 66 -5.70 -2.17 -1.11
N ARG A 67 -5.60 -0.88 -1.47
CA ARG A 67 -4.81 -0.39 -2.60
C ARG A 67 -4.00 0.83 -2.20
N VAL A 68 -2.84 0.98 -2.81
CA VAL A 68 -2.02 2.18 -2.61
C VAL A 68 -2.44 3.22 -3.66
N LEU A 69 -2.85 4.38 -3.18
CA LEU A 69 -3.17 5.53 -4.03
C LEU A 69 -1.89 6.32 -4.25
N VAL A 70 -1.69 6.80 -5.47
CA VAL A 70 -0.49 7.57 -5.83
C VAL A 70 -0.90 8.83 -6.56
N ASN A 71 -0.71 9.99 -5.93
CA ASN A 71 -0.94 11.28 -6.57
C ASN A 71 0.40 11.81 -7.12
N SER A 72 0.65 11.57 -8.41
CA SER A 72 1.81 12.14 -9.13
C SER A 72 1.43 13.36 -9.96
N GLN A 73 0.26 13.95 -9.69
CA GLN A 73 -0.22 15.15 -10.38
C GLN A 73 0.61 16.38 -10.01
N THR A 74 0.54 17.41 -10.84
CA THR A 74 1.30 18.66 -10.69
C THR A 74 0.36 19.87 -10.63
N GLY A 75 0.90 21.07 -10.35
CA GLY A 75 0.12 22.31 -10.38
C GLY A 75 -0.88 22.47 -9.24
N GLY A 76 -0.74 21.70 -8.16
CA GLY A 76 -1.66 21.72 -7.02
C GLY A 76 -2.84 20.76 -7.14
N ALA A 77 -2.96 20.03 -8.26
CA ALA A 77 -4.05 19.10 -8.52
C ALA A 77 -4.23 18.04 -7.42
N GLY A 78 -5.48 17.62 -7.24
CA GLY A 78 -5.87 16.65 -6.23
C GLY A 78 -6.84 15.61 -6.74
N PHE A 79 -7.30 14.76 -5.83
CA PHE A 79 -8.31 13.77 -6.12
C PHE A 79 -9.32 13.65 -4.97
N GLN A 80 -10.49 13.08 -5.28
CA GLN A 80 -11.50 12.68 -4.30
C GLN A 80 -11.88 11.22 -4.55
N LEU A 81 -12.18 10.50 -3.47
CA LEU A 81 -12.73 9.15 -3.53
C LEU A 81 -14.24 9.23 -3.36
N CYS A 82 -14.99 8.58 -4.24
CA CYS A 82 -16.44 8.70 -4.29
C CYS A 82 -17.13 7.35 -4.11
N PHE A 83 -18.07 7.29 -3.18
CA PHE A 83 -18.85 6.09 -2.87
C PHE A 83 -19.90 5.79 -3.94
N GLY A 84 -20.28 6.77 -4.76
CA GLY A 84 -21.13 6.58 -5.93
C GLY A 84 -20.35 6.58 -7.24
N TYR A 85 -21.01 6.12 -8.31
CA TYR A 85 -20.50 6.31 -9.68
C TYR A 85 -20.66 7.77 -10.11
N ASN A 86 -19.85 8.18 -11.09
CA ASN A 86 -19.87 9.50 -11.73
C ASN A 86 -19.61 10.67 -10.76
N GLY A 87 -18.76 10.48 -9.74
CA GLY A 87 -18.34 11.56 -8.85
C GLY A 87 -19.42 11.95 -7.83
N VAL A 88 -20.19 10.98 -7.34
CA VAL A 88 -21.26 11.21 -6.36
C VAL A 88 -20.81 10.75 -4.97
N ASN A 89 -21.18 11.51 -3.94
CA ASN A 89 -20.86 11.24 -2.53
C ASN A 89 -19.34 11.05 -2.32
N CYS A 90 -18.59 12.15 -2.47
CA CYS A 90 -17.14 12.13 -2.47
C CYS A 90 -16.55 12.62 -1.14
N SER A 91 -15.35 12.14 -0.83
CA SER A 91 -14.49 12.66 0.23
C SER A 91 -14.11 14.12 0.01
N GLU A 92 -13.43 14.71 0.98
CA GLU A 92 -12.68 15.95 0.76
C GLU A 92 -11.59 15.75 -0.31
N VAL A 93 -11.15 16.87 -0.90
CA VAL A 93 -10.07 16.86 -1.90
C VAL A 93 -8.74 16.64 -1.21
N ASP A 94 -8.03 15.59 -1.60
CA ASP A 94 -6.65 15.38 -1.21
C ASP A 94 -5.70 15.92 -2.28
N ARG A 95 -4.79 16.82 -1.87
CA ARG A 95 -3.78 17.46 -2.74
C ARG A 95 -2.36 17.04 -2.37
N ALA A 96 -2.17 16.16 -1.40
CA ALA A 96 -0.84 15.65 -1.08
C ALA A 96 -0.32 14.84 -2.27
N THR A 97 0.95 15.04 -2.60
CA THR A 97 1.63 14.33 -3.68
C THR A 97 2.39 13.14 -3.12
N GLY A 98 2.48 12.05 -3.89
CA GLY A 98 3.19 10.83 -3.51
C GLY A 98 2.26 9.66 -3.23
N GLU A 99 2.78 8.65 -2.54
CA GLU A 99 2.05 7.45 -2.17
C GLU A 99 1.32 7.63 -0.84
N PHE A 100 0.10 7.13 -0.77
CA PHE A 100 -0.71 7.09 0.43
C PHE A 100 -0.61 5.72 1.11
N ALA A 101 -0.97 5.66 2.39
CA ALA A 101 -1.17 4.38 3.06
C ALA A 101 -2.23 3.55 2.31
N PRO A 102 -2.15 2.20 2.34
CA PRO A 102 -3.16 1.35 1.74
C PRO A 102 -4.55 1.72 2.25
N TYR A 103 -5.50 1.85 1.32
CA TYR A 103 -6.88 2.24 1.60
C TYR A 103 -7.83 1.20 1.01
N ASP A 104 -8.86 0.83 1.76
CA ASP A 104 -9.88 -0.10 1.28
C ASP A 104 -10.69 0.56 0.16
N MET A 105 -10.45 0.10 -1.07
CA MET A 105 -11.12 0.58 -2.28
C MET A 105 -12.46 -0.10 -2.53
N THR A 106 -12.81 -1.14 -1.76
CA THR A 106 -14.07 -1.89 -1.93
C THR A 106 -15.34 -1.02 -1.95
N PRO A 107 -15.50 0.01 -1.09
CA PRO A 107 -16.70 0.85 -1.11
C PRO A 107 -16.65 1.98 -2.15
N ILE A 108 -15.53 2.15 -2.86
CA ILE A 108 -15.30 3.27 -3.77
C ILE A 108 -15.69 2.88 -5.19
N ASN A 109 -16.61 3.64 -5.78
CA ASN A 109 -17.15 3.38 -7.11
C ASN A 109 -16.59 4.33 -8.18
N SER A 110 -16.09 5.51 -7.79
CA SER A 110 -15.41 6.42 -8.70
C SER A 110 -14.35 7.28 -8.00
N VAL A 111 -13.44 7.85 -8.79
CA VAL A 111 -12.49 8.88 -8.36
C VAL A 111 -12.71 10.15 -9.16
N VAL A 112 -12.56 11.31 -8.54
CA VAL A 112 -12.65 12.60 -9.24
C VAL A 112 -11.32 13.30 -9.15
N LEU A 113 -10.72 13.63 -10.29
CA LEU A 113 -9.50 14.44 -10.35
C LEU A 113 -9.91 15.92 -10.46
N VAL A 114 -9.25 16.78 -9.69
CA VAL A 114 -9.54 18.22 -9.64
C VAL A 114 -8.29 19.07 -9.83
N PRO A 115 -8.39 20.25 -10.47
CA PRO A 115 -7.29 21.19 -10.58
C PRO A 115 -6.90 21.80 -9.23
#